data_AF-A0A7W0WX23-F1
#
_entry.id   AF-A0A7W0WX23-F1
#
_cell.length_a   1.000
_cell.length_b   1.000
_cell.length_c   1.000
_cell.angle_alpha   90.00
_cell.angle_beta   90.00
_cell.angle_gamma   90.00
#
_symmetry.space_group_name_H-M   'P 1'
#
loop_
_entity.id
_entity.type
_entity.pdbx_description
1 polymer ?
#
loop_
_entity_poly.entity_id
_entity_poly.type
_entity_poly.pdbx_seq_one_letter_code
_entity_poly.pdbx_strand_id
1 'polypeptide(L)'
;MRYLRVVIFAAISLAVGTACKGDQQKCEQAARNYAELVYWKKANAEIDALPESERKLARQKKLSAFTNELENSIGFITEQCVSANNEEQVDCMIKAKTFEAVTKCADPAGTD
;
A
#
# COMPACT_ATOMS: atom_id res chain seq x y z
N MET A 1 -8.02 -59.72 23.74
CA MET A 1 -9.15 -59.23 24.55
C MET A 1 -9.01 -57.71 24.63
N ARG A 2 -9.76 -56.94 23.82
CA ARG A 2 -11.08 -56.34 24.10
C ARG A 2 -11.07 -55.27 25.22
N TYR A 3 -10.76 -54.03 24.86
CA TYR A 3 -11.33 -52.76 25.39
C TYR A 3 -11.17 -51.73 24.24
N LEU A 4 -12.14 -51.27 23.44
CA LEU A 4 -13.53 -50.80 23.61
C LEU A 4 -13.60 -49.27 23.87
N ARG A 5 -14.26 -48.55 22.92
CA ARG A 5 -14.82 -47.16 22.96
C ARG A 5 -13.81 -46.01 22.77
N VAL A 6 -13.75 -45.38 21.59
CA VAL A 6 -14.63 -44.26 21.12
C VAL A 6 -14.73 -43.16 22.17
N VAL A 7 -13.94 -42.10 22.00
CA VAL A 7 -14.42 -40.73 22.23
C VAL A 7 -13.71 -39.81 21.22
N ILE A 8 -14.46 -39.44 20.19
CA ILE A 8 -14.21 -38.27 19.35
C ILE A 8 -14.46 -37.06 20.25
N PHE A 9 -13.42 -36.27 20.54
CA PHE A 9 -13.61 -34.87 20.93
C PHE A 9 -12.97 -33.99 19.86
N ALA A 10 -13.78 -33.75 18.83
CA ALA A 10 -13.63 -32.61 17.94
C ALA A 10 -13.81 -31.34 18.77
N ALA A 11 -12.71 -30.74 19.19
CA ALA A 11 -12.68 -29.34 19.58
C ALA A 11 -12.43 -28.52 18.32
N ILE A 12 -13.47 -28.40 17.48
CA ILE A 12 -13.58 -27.32 16.50
C ILE A 12 -13.89 -26.07 17.34
N SER A 13 -12.83 -25.49 17.89
CA SER A 13 -12.90 -24.17 18.49
C SER A 13 -13.15 -23.22 17.33
N LEU A 14 -14.39 -22.71 17.28
CA LEU A 14 -14.84 -21.66 16.38
C LEU A 14 -13.80 -20.53 16.36
N ALA A 15 -13.00 -20.50 15.30
CA ALA A 15 -12.28 -19.31 14.87
C ALA A 15 -13.34 -18.33 14.38
N VAL A 16 -13.99 -17.64 15.32
CA VAL A 16 -14.74 -16.43 15.04
C VAL A 16 -13.71 -15.34 14.82
N GLY A 17 -13.00 -15.44 13.69
CA GLY A 17 -12.27 -14.32 13.14
C GLY A 17 -13.31 -13.28 12.81
N THR A 18 -13.49 -12.31 13.70
CA THR A 18 -14.04 -11.02 13.30
C THR A 18 -13.23 -10.60 12.07
N ALA A 19 -13.86 -10.58 10.90
CA ALA A 19 -13.26 -10.01 9.71
C ALA A 19 -13.07 -8.51 9.99
N CYS A 20 -11.98 -8.18 10.70
CA CYS A 20 -11.45 -6.84 10.77
C CYS A 20 -11.23 -6.43 9.31
N LYS A 21 -12.00 -5.44 8.86
CA LYS A 21 -11.96 -4.96 7.48
C LYS A 21 -10.52 -4.71 7.04
N GLY A 22 -10.20 -5.05 5.79
CA GLY A 22 -8.95 -4.70 5.10
C GLY A 22 -7.66 -5.29 5.69
N ASP A 23 -6.69 -5.60 4.84
CA ASP A 23 -5.35 -5.99 5.29
C ASP A 23 -4.48 -4.72 5.47
N GLN A 24 -4.13 -4.42 6.73
CA GLN A 24 -3.35 -3.23 7.07
C GLN A 24 -1.98 -3.20 6.38
N GLN A 25 -1.30 -4.35 6.28
CA GLN A 25 0.04 -4.41 5.68
C GLN A 25 -0.05 -4.20 4.17
N LYS A 26 -1.02 -4.84 3.51
CA LYS A 26 -1.26 -4.62 2.07
C LYS A 26 -1.65 -3.16 1.80
N CYS A 27 -2.50 -2.58 2.63
CA CYS A 27 -2.92 -1.18 2.49
C CYS A 27 -1.75 -0.21 2.61
N GLU A 28 -0.89 -0.38 3.61
CA GLU A 28 0.32 0.44 3.74
C GLU A 28 1.25 0.27 2.54
N GLN A 29 1.46 -0.99 2.09
CA GLN A 29 2.28 -1.28 0.91
C GLN A 29 1.73 -0.59 -0.35
N ALA A 30 0.42 -0.68 -0.60
CA ALA A 30 -0.24 -0.02 -1.72
C ALA A 30 -0.08 1.51 -1.64
N ALA A 31 -0.29 2.10 -0.47
CA ALA A 31 -0.19 3.53 -0.25
C ALA A 31 1.25 4.04 -0.48
N ARG A 32 2.27 3.32 0.03
CA ARG A 32 3.68 3.64 -0.21
C ARG A 32 4.03 3.55 -1.68
N ASN A 33 3.61 2.49 -2.39
CA ASN A 33 3.88 2.34 -3.82
C ASN A 33 3.23 3.46 -4.65
N TYR A 34 1.97 3.80 -4.36
CA TYR A 34 1.29 4.91 -5.01
C TYR A 34 2.01 6.24 -4.76
N ALA A 35 2.33 6.55 -3.50
CA ALA A 35 3.02 7.78 -3.14
C ALA A 35 4.39 7.88 -3.83
N GLU A 36 5.17 6.80 -3.87
CA GLU A 36 6.48 6.77 -4.51
C GLU A 36 6.39 7.05 -6.01
N LEU A 37 5.54 6.31 -6.73
CA LEU A 37 5.42 6.43 -8.19
C LEU A 37 4.87 7.79 -8.61
N VAL A 38 3.90 8.33 -7.87
CA VAL A 38 3.32 9.65 -8.12
C VAL A 38 4.31 10.77 -7.82
N TYR A 39 4.96 10.72 -6.66
CA TYR A 39 5.91 11.75 -6.25
C TYR A 39 7.09 11.82 -7.22
N TRP A 40 7.72 10.67 -7.52
CA TRP A 40 8.93 10.65 -8.35
C TRP A 40 8.67 10.94 -9.82
N LYS A 41 7.46 10.72 -10.35
CA LYS A 41 7.10 11.18 -11.71
C LYS A 41 7.32 12.69 -11.86
N LYS A 42 6.83 13.47 -10.90
CA LYS A 42 6.98 14.93 -10.89
C LYS A 42 8.39 15.36 -10.47
N ALA A 43 8.91 14.79 -9.38
CA ALA A 43 10.21 15.18 -8.84
C ALA A 43 11.37 14.92 -9.82
N ASN A 44 11.34 13.81 -10.57
CA ASN A 44 12.36 13.54 -11.58
C ASN A 44 12.32 14.56 -12.73
N ALA A 45 11.13 14.95 -13.21
CA ALA A 45 11.01 15.99 -14.23
C ALA A 45 11.59 17.34 -13.77
N GLU A 46 11.36 17.72 -12.51
CA GLU A 46 11.93 18.93 -11.91
C GLU A 46 13.46 18.84 -11.76
N ILE A 47 13.98 17.67 -11.35
CA ILE A 47 15.43 17.45 -11.20
C ILE A 47 16.12 17.47 -12.56
N ASP A 48 15.53 16.86 -13.59
CA ASP A 48 16.13 16.78 -14.92
C ASP A 48 16.16 18.14 -15.63
N ALA A 49 15.27 19.06 -15.25
CA ALA A 49 15.28 20.44 -15.71
C ALA A 49 16.43 21.29 -15.12
N LEU A 50 17.12 20.81 -14.07
CA LEU A 50 18.23 21.53 -13.45
C LEU A 50 19.57 21.28 -14.16
N PRO A 51 20.55 22.19 -14.00
CA PRO A 51 21.94 21.95 -14.37
C PRO A 51 22.48 20.69 -13.70
N GLU A 52 23.33 19.92 -14.40
CA GLU A 52 23.86 18.64 -13.92
C GLU A 52 24.52 18.75 -12.52
N SER A 53 25.23 19.85 -12.28
CA SER A 53 25.87 20.16 -10.99
C SER A 53 24.90 20.27 -9.81
N GLU A 54 23.62 20.61 -10.06
CA GLU A 54 22.61 20.84 -9.03
C GLU A 54 21.71 19.62 -8.79
N ARG A 55 21.64 18.68 -9.74
CA ARG A 55 20.70 17.54 -9.70
C ARG A 55 20.87 16.66 -8.47
N LYS A 56 22.12 16.40 -8.04
CA LYS A 56 22.42 15.56 -6.87
C LYS A 56 21.82 16.16 -5.59
N LEU A 57 22.04 17.46 -5.37
CA LEU A 57 21.51 18.16 -4.21
C LEU A 57 19.99 18.24 -4.26
N ALA A 58 19.42 18.50 -5.44
CA ALA A 58 17.97 18.52 -5.63
C ALA A 58 17.33 17.17 -5.30
N ARG A 59 17.92 16.05 -5.78
CA ARG A 59 17.44 14.70 -5.47
C ARG A 59 17.46 14.39 -3.97
N GLN A 60 18.51 14.80 -3.26
CA GLN A 60 18.58 14.66 -1.80
C GLN A 60 17.49 15.46 -1.07
N LYS A 61 17.25 16.70 -1.49
CA LYS A 61 16.18 17.54 -0.91
C LYS A 61 14.80 16.93 -1.15
N LYS A 62 14.53 16.45 -2.36
CA LYS A 62 13.28 15.78 -2.72
C LYS A 62 13.07 14.48 -1.93
N LEU A 63 14.12 13.67 -1.78
CA LEU A 63 14.05 12.47 -0.95
C LEU A 63 13.66 12.81 0.50
N SER A 64 14.31 13.80 1.10
CA SER A 64 13.98 14.22 2.47
C SER A 64 12.56 14.75 2.60
N ALA A 65 12.09 15.53 1.62
CA ALA A 65 10.71 16.03 1.62
C ALA A 65 9.70 14.88 1.50
N PHE A 66 9.93 13.96 0.55
CA PHE A 66 9.08 12.78 0.35
C PHE A 66 8.98 11.92 1.61
N THR A 67 10.11 11.60 2.25
CA THR A 67 10.10 10.80 3.49
C THR A 67 9.28 11.48 4.59
N ASN A 68 9.45 12.79 4.79
CA ASN A 68 8.68 13.52 5.80
C ASN A 68 7.18 13.53 5.48
N GLU A 69 6.81 13.82 4.23
CA GLU A 69 5.39 13.83 3.80
C GLU A 69 4.75 12.44 3.93
N LEU A 70 5.48 11.39 3.54
CA LEU A 70 5.02 10.01 3.60
C LEU A 70 4.77 9.57 5.04
N GLU A 71 5.74 9.71 5.94
CA GLU A 71 5.60 9.26 7.33
C GLU A 71 4.49 10.02 8.08
N ASN A 72 4.24 11.29 7.72
CA ASN A 72 3.14 12.07 8.30
C ASN A 72 1.75 11.67 7.78
N SER A 73 1.66 11.05 6.61
CA SER A 73 0.37 10.77 5.94
C SER A 73 0.02 9.28 5.90
N ILE A 74 1.01 8.39 6.01
CA ILE A 74 0.82 6.96 5.70
C ILE A 74 -0.17 6.27 6.64
N GLY A 75 -0.18 6.63 7.92
CA GLY A 75 -1.14 6.07 8.89
C GLY A 75 -2.58 6.36 8.50
N PHE A 76 -2.88 7.63 8.22
CA PHE A 76 -4.21 8.05 7.79
C PHE A 76 -4.64 7.37 6.47
N ILE A 77 -3.75 7.32 5.46
CA ILE A 77 -4.08 6.68 4.18
C ILE A 77 -4.34 5.18 4.37
N THR A 78 -3.54 4.52 5.21
CA THR A 78 -3.69 3.09 5.52
C THR A 78 -5.03 2.82 6.20
N GLU A 79 -5.42 3.63 7.19
CA GLU A 79 -6.72 3.50 7.88
C GLU A 79 -7.90 3.64 6.91
N GLN A 80 -7.84 4.61 6.00
CA GLN A 80 -8.88 4.82 4.98
C GLN A 80 -8.94 3.64 3.99
N CYS A 81 -7.80 3.11 3.58
CA CYS A 81 -7.72 1.92 2.73
C CYS A 81 -8.34 0.69 3.42
N VAL A 82 -7.97 0.45 4.69
CA VAL A 82 -8.48 -0.66 5.50
C VAL A 82 -10.00 -0.55 5.66
N SER A 83 -10.51 0.66 5.90
CA SER A 83 -11.94 0.94 6.01
C SER A 83 -12.71 0.71 4.70
N ALA A 84 -12.11 1.07 3.57
CA ALA A 84 -12.69 0.87 2.23
C ALA A 84 -12.78 -0.61 1.84
N ASN A 85 -11.90 -1.47 2.38
CA ASN A 85 -11.93 -2.93 2.22
C ASN A 85 -12.01 -3.38 0.75
N ASN A 86 -11.23 -2.73 -0.13
CA ASN A 86 -11.18 -3.02 -1.56
C ASN A 86 -9.88 -3.76 -1.93
N GLU A 87 -9.85 -5.07 -1.71
CA GLU A 87 -8.64 -5.89 -1.89
C GLU A 87 -8.14 -5.89 -3.34
N GLU A 88 -9.03 -5.89 -4.34
CA GLU A 88 -8.64 -5.89 -5.76
C GLU A 88 -7.90 -4.59 -6.14
N GLN A 89 -8.39 -3.45 -5.66
CA GLN A 89 -7.73 -2.16 -5.85
C GLN A 89 -6.35 -2.11 -5.17
N VAL A 90 -6.27 -2.59 -3.93
CA VAL A 90 -5.01 -2.67 -3.17
C VAL A 90 -3.99 -3.54 -3.89
N ASP A 91 -4.39 -4.74 -4.32
CA ASP A 91 -3.52 -5.65 -5.06
C ASP A 91 -3.08 -5.06 -6.41
N CYS A 92 -3.95 -4.31 -7.10
CA CYS A 92 -3.61 -3.58 -8.33
C CYS A 92 -2.53 -2.53 -8.05
N MET A 93 -2.74 -1.71 -7.02
CA MET A 93 -1.81 -0.65 -6.62
C MET A 93 -0.45 -1.22 -6.22
N ILE A 94 -0.38 -2.35 -5.50
CA ILE A 94 0.88 -3.01 -5.15
C ILE A 94 1.64 -3.50 -6.39
N LYS A 95 0.92 -4.05 -7.38
CA LYS A 95 1.53 -4.62 -8.60
C LYS A 95 1.94 -3.57 -9.62
N ALA A 96 1.39 -2.35 -9.54
CA ALA A 96 1.70 -1.26 -10.45
C ALA A 96 3.18 -0.86 -10.36
N LYS A 97 3.80 -0.65 -11.54
CA LYS A 97 5.24 -0.30 -11.65
C LYS A 97 5.48 1.07 -12.27
N THR A 98 4.41 1.76 -12.67
CA THR A 98 4.48 3.06 -13.30
C THR A 98 3.45 3.99 -12.69
N PHE A 99 3.70 5.29 -12.81
CA PHE A 99 2.76 6.34 -12.43
C PHE A 99 1.37 6.09 -13.04
N GLU A 100 1.31 5.84 -14.35
CA GLU A 100 0.05 5.68 -15.09
C GLU A 100 -0.72 4.44 -14.65
N ALA A 101 -0.02 3.36 -14.30
CA ALA A 101 -0.66 2.14 -13.82
C ALA A 101 -1.22 2.32 -12.41
N VAL A 102 -0.46 2.96 -11.51
CA VAL A 102 -0.87 3.09 -10.10
C VAL A 102 -2.00 4.11 -9.94
N THR A 103 -2.04 5.18 -10.74
CA THR A 103 -3.16 6.13 -10.75
C THR A 103 -4.42 5.48 -11.28
N LYS A 104 -4.33 4.69 -12.36
CA LYS A 104 -5.46 3.92 -12.87
C LYS A 104 -5.98 2.89 -11.87
N CYS A 105 -5.13 2.29 -11.06
CA CYS A 105 -5.58 1.42 -9.98
C CYS A 105 -6.31 2.21 -8.87
N ALA A 106 -5.80 3.38 -8.50
CA ALA A 106 -6.36 4.21 -7.42
C ALA A 106 -7.69 4.89 -7.80
N ASP A 107 -7.85 5.25 -9.08
CA ASP A 107 -9.09 5.75 -9.64
C ASP A 107 -9.39 5.06 -10.99
N PRO A 108 -10.01 3.87 -10.96
CA PRO A 108 -10.33 3.13 -12.18
C PRO A 108 -11.43 3.80 -13.02
N ALA A 109 -12.17 4.76 -12.46
CA ALA A 109 -13.22 5.51 -13.17
C ALA A 109 -12.67 6.74 -13.91
N GLY A 110 -11.44 7.18 -13.61
CA GLY A 110 -10.76 8.27 -14.31
C GLY A 110 -11.46 9.62 -14.12
N THR A 111 -11.67 10.02 -12.86
CA THR A 111 -12.10 11.38 -12.53
C THR A 111 -10.89 12.32 -12.48
N ASP A 112 -10.30 12.55 -13.65
CA ASP A 112 -9.31 13.60 -13.88
C ASP A 112 -9.94 15.00 -13.75
#